data_AF-A0A640W8Q1-F1
#
_entry.id   AF-A0A640W8Q1-F1
#
_cell.length_a   1.000
_cell.length_b   1.000
_cell.length_c   1.000
_cell.angle_alpha   90.00
_cell.angle_beta   90.00
_cell.angle_gamma   90.00
#
_symmetry.space_group_name_H-M   'P 1'
#
loop_
_entity.id
_entity.type
_entity.pdbx_description
1 polymer ?
#
loop_
_entity_poly.entity_id
_entity_poly.type
_entity_poly.pdbx_seq_one_letter_code
_entity_poly.pdbx_strand_id
1 'polypeptide(L)'
;MFVIAGVDLAAKPKNPTGICLLKSRNNYKLLTLYEDEEIIDAINENKVEIVAIDAPLMKEIRIREADRILKKYGAMPPTLPSMRMLTTRAIKIIERLDAITIEVFPTASAKILGIYDKDYRKMAEKLNIEPSNKHELDAYLAAYTGYLYKKGLTIEVGNKEKIIIPKID
;
A
#
# COMPACT_ATOMS: atom_id res chain seq x y z
N MET A 1 3.14 17.67 12.57
CA MET A 1 2.21 17.22 11.51
C MET A 1 2.90 16.08 10.81
N PHE A 2 2.30 14.89 10.72
CA PHE A 2 2.93 13.73 10.07
C PHE A 2 2.39 13.57 8.66
N VAL A 3 3.19 12.95 7.78
CA VAL A 3 2.79 12.61 6.41
C VAL A 3 2.96 11.10 6.25
N ILE A 4 1.94 10.45 5.70
CA ILE A 4 1.97 9.03 5.38
C ILE A 4 1.89 8.91 3.86
N ALA A 5 2.77 8.10 3.27
CA ALA A 5 2.67 7.72 1.88
C ALA A 5 1.97 6.37 1.77
N GLY A 6 0.94 6.28 0.94
CA GLY A 6 0.41 5.03 0.43
C GLY A 6 0.93 4.78 -0.98
N VAL A 7 1.36 3.55 -1.26
CA VAL A 7 1.98 3.18 -2.54
C VAL A 7 1.33 1.92 -3.09
N ASP A 8 0.59 2.02 -4.20
CA ASP A 8 0.17 0.87 -5.01
C ASP A 8 1.22 0.64 -6.10
N LEU A 9 2.24 -0.15 -5.77
CA LEU A 9 3.43 -0.31 -6.61
C LEU A 9 3.16 -1.26 -7.79
N ALA A 10 3.49 -0.82 -9.00
CA ALA A 10 3.51 -1.72 -10.15
C ALA A 10 4.81 -2.55 -10.20
N ALA A 11 4.73 -3.78 -10.72
CA ALA A 11 5.92 -4.64 -10.87
C ALA A 11 6.96 -4.13 -11.89
N LYS A 12 6.56 -3.26 -12.83
CA LYS A 12 7.40 -2.73 -13.91
C LYS A 12 7.29 -1.21 -13.95
N PRO A 13 8.40 -0.46 -14.12
CA PRO A 13 8.37 1.01 -14.14
C PRO A 13 7.45 1.62 -15.20
N LYS A 14 7.37 1.01 -16.39
CA LYS A 14 6.45 1.45 -17.45
C LYS A 14 4.95 1.35 -17.13
N ASN A 15 4.58 0.75 -16.00
CA ASN A 15 3.19 0.60 -15.58
C ASN A 15 2.88 1.62 -14.47
N PRO A 16 1.64 2.14 -14.42
CA PRO A 16 1.25 3.15 -13.45
C PRO A 16 1.38 2.64 -12.00
N THR A 17 2.00 3.45 -11.16
CA THR A 17 2.08 3.28 -9.71
C THR A 17 1.28 4.39 -9.04
N GLY A 18 0.34 4.02 -8.19
CA GLY A 18 -0.44 4.99 -7.43
C GLY A 18 0.32 5.45 -6.20
N ILE A 19 0.32 6.76 -5.93
CA ILE A 19 0.87 7.34 -4.71
C ILE A 19 -0.19 8.22 -4.06
N CYS A 20 -0.36 8.07 -2.74
CA CYS A 20 -1.15 8.96 -1.92
C CYS A 20 -0.30 9.57 -0.81
N LEU A 21 -0.15 10.89 -0.78
CA LEU A 21 0.47 11.61 0.33
C LEU A 21 -0.61 12.14 1.27
N LEU A 22 -0.78 11.49 2.43
CA LEU A 22 -1.87 11.72 3.38
C LEU A 22 -1.37 12.48 4.62
N LYS A 23 -1.90 13.69 4.84
CA LYS A 23 -1.68 14.51 6.06
C LYS A 23 -2.85 14.39 7.03
N SER A 24 -4.06 14.29 6.49
CA SER A 24 -5.31 14.01 7.21
C SER A 24 -6.34 13.50 6.21
N ARG A 25 -7.48 12.97 6.69
CA ARG A 25 -8.53 12.44 5.81
C ARG A 25 -8.99 13.41 4.71
N ASN A 26 -8.98 14.72 5.00
CA ASN A 26 -9.39 15.78 4.06
C ASN A 26 -8.20 16.55 3.46
N ASN A 27 -6.96 16.15 3.75
CA ASN A 27 -5.75 16.77 3.22
C ASN A 27 -4.83 15.67 2.70
N TYR A 28 -4.99 15.37 1.42
CA TYR A 28 -4.23 14.35 0.72
C TYR A 28 -3.89 14.82 -0.70
N LYS A 29 -2.86 14.20 -1.30
CA LYS A 29 -2.51 14.36 -2.72
C LYS A 29 -2.43 12.99 -3.36
N LEU A 30 -3.08 12.81 -4.50
CA LEU A 30 -2.98 11.60 -5.34
C LEU A 30 -2.07 11.88 -6.54
N LEU A 31 -1.29 10.89 -6.90
CA LEU A 31 -0.35 10.93 -8.03
C LEU A 31 -0.32 9.57 -8.71
N THR A 32 -0.08 9.58 -10.01
CA THR A 32 0.31 8.40 -10.78
C THR A 32 1.73 8.59 -11.29
N LEU A 33 2.67 7.79 -10.79
CA LEU A 33 4.10 7.82 -11.14
C LEU A 33 4.52 6.51 -11.80
N TYR A 34 5.74 6.47 -12.34
CA TYR A 34 6.21 5.33 -13.13
C TYR A 34 7.57 4.84 -12.68
N GLU A 35 8.60 5.69 -12.75
CA GLU A 35 9.98 5.30 -12.49
C GLU A 35 10.30 5.29 -10.98
N ASP A 36 11.30 4.48 -10.60
CA ASP A 36 11.69 4.32 -9.19
C ASP A 36 12.13 5.65 -8.55
N GLU A 37 12.86 6.49 -9.32
CA GLU A 37 13.32 7.79 -8.80
C GLU A 37 12.18 8.78 -8.58
N GLU A 38 11.18 8.79 -9.46
CA GLU A 38 10.00 9.65 -9.27
C GLU A 38 9.28 9.30 -7.97
N ILE A 39 9.17 8.00 -7.67
CA ILE A 39 8.54 7.50 -6.45
C ILE A 39 9.37 7.88 -5.22
N ILE A 40 10.69 7.67 -5.27
CA ILE A 40 11.61 7.95 -4.16
C ILE A 40 11.65 9.45 -3.86
N ASP A 41 11.79 10.29 -4.88
CA ASP A 41 11.82 11.75 -4.73
C ASP A 41 10.50 12.28 -4.17
N ALA A 42 9.37 11.81 -4.70
CA ALA A 42 8.05 12.20 -4.19
C ALA A 42 7.87 11.87 -2.70
N ILE A 43 8.43 10.76 -2.21
CA ILE A 43 8.35 10.36 -0.80
C ILE A 43 9.33 11.18 0.05
N ASN A 44 10.60 11.25 -0.34
CA ASN A 44 11.66 11.89 0.45
C ASN A 44 11.47 13.42 0.56
N GLU A 45 11.07 14.10 -0.51
CA GLU A 45 10.83 15.55 -0.49
C GLU A 45 9.68 15.96 0.45
N ASN A 46 8.73 15.06 0.69
CA ASN A 46 7.54 15.32 1.51
C ASN A 46 7.71 14.95 2.99
N LYS A 47 8.93 14.57 3.43
CA LYS A 47 9.26 14.19 4.81
C LYS A 47 8.26 13.16 5.38
N VAL A 48 8.00 12.13 4.60
CA VAL A 48 7.09 11.05 4.96
C VAL A 48 7.63 10.28 6.17
N GLU A 49 6.79 10.04 7.18
CA GLU A 49 7.17 9.28 8.37
C GLU A 49 6.94 7.78 8.18
N ILE A 50 5.83 7.43 7.51
CA ILE A 50 5.41 6.04 7.26
C ILE A 50 5.07 5.87 5.78
N VAL A 51 5.65 4.83 5.17
CA VAL A 51 5.32 4.38 3.81
C VAL A 51 4.56 3.06 3.93
N ALA A 52 3.27 3.08 3.62
CA ALA A 52 2.42 1.91 3.51
C ALA A 52 2.39 1.46 2.04
N ILE A 53 3.04 0.33 1.74
CA ILE A 53 3.23 -0.16 0.38
C ILE A 53 2.48 -1.46 0.11
N ASP A 54 1.74 -1.51 -1.01
CA ASP A 54 1.10 -2.72 -1.53
C ASP A 54 2.10 -3.54 -2.35
N ALA A 55 3.03 -4.17 -1.65
CA ALA A 55 3.98 -5.12 -2.23
C ALA A 55 4.57 -6.00 -1.13
N PRO A 56 4.88 -7.28 -1.40
CA PRO A 56 5.59 -8.11 -0.45
C PRO A 56 6.94 -7.49 -0.08
N LEU A 57 7.18 -7.31 1.22
CA LEU A 57 8.44 -6.81 1.77
C LEU A 57 9.23 -7.97 2.36
N MET A 58 9.99 -8.66 1.50
CA MET A 58 10.83 -9.78 1.90
C MET A 58 12.07 -9.91 1.00
N LYS A 59 13.22 -10.26 1.61
CA LYS A 59 14.47 -10.50 0.86
C LYS A 59 14.48 -11.89 0.20
N GLU A 60 14.05 -12.91 0.92
CA GLU A 60 13.95 -14.27 0.41
C GLU A 60 12.51 -14.59 0.00
N ILE A 61 12.22 -14.54 -1.29
CA ILE A 61 10.86 -14.70 -1.83
C ILE A 61 10.33 -16.11 -1.59
N ARG A 62 9.29 -16.22 -0.77
CA ARG A 62 8.59 -17.46 -0.42
C ARG A 62 7.14 -17.18 -0.09
N ILE A 63 6.33 -18.24 0.02
CA ILE A 63 4.97 -18.11 0.54
C ILE A 63 5.06 -18.07 2.07
N ARG A 64 4.59 -16.98 2.68
CA ARG A 64 4.53 -16.77 4.13
C ARG A 64 3.19 -17.23 4.68
N GLU A 65 3.10 -17.28 6.00
CA GLU A 65 1.83 -17.47 6.70
C GLU A 65 0.83 -16.34 6.40
N ALA A 66 1.31 -15.09 6.35
CA ALA A 66 0.49 -13.93 6.01
C ALA A 66 -0.23 -14.11 4.66
N ASP A 67 0.49 -14.57 3.64
CA ASP A 67 -0.06 -14.81 2.30
C ASP A 67 -1.15 -15.90 2.31
N ARG A 68 -0.97 -16.94 3.14
CA ARG A 68 -1.98 -18.00 3.32
C ARG A 68 -3.23 -17.49 4.03
N ILE A 69 -3.07 -16.74 5.12
CA ILE A 69 -4.19 -16.19 5.90
C ILE A 69 -4.98 -15.18 5.06
N LEU A 70 -4.29 -14.29 4.34
CA LEU A 70 -4.91 -13.23 3.54
C LEU A 70 -5.41 -13.73 2.18
N LYS A 71 -5.20 -15.00 1.82
CA LYS A 71 -5.81 -15.63 0.64
C LYS A 71 -7.34 -15.49 0.64
N LYS A 72 -7.99 -15.49 1.81
CA LYS A 72 -9.44 -15.23 1.96
C LYS A 72 -9.88 -13.85 1.44
N TYR A 73 -8.96 -12.88 1.42
CA TYR A 73 -9.19 -11.55 0.86
C TYR A 73 -8.70 -11.40 -0.58
N GLY A 74 -8.04 -12.42 -1.14
CA GLY A 74 -7.55 -12.44 -2.53
C GLY A 74 -6.04 -12.26 -2.69
N ALA A 75 -5.25 -12.45 -1.62
CA ALA A 75 -3.79 -12.34 -1.73
C ALA A 75 -3.21 -13.35 -2.73
N MET A 76 -2.30 -12.88 -3.59
CA MET A 76 -1.58 -13.70 -4.57
C MET A 76 -0.25 -14.20 -3.99
N PRO A 77 0.20 -15.43 -4.32
CA PRO A 77 1.48 -15.94 -3.84
C PRO A 77 2.67 -15.07 -4.30
N PRO A 78 3.57 -14.64 -3.40
CA PRO A 78 4.77 -13.86 -3.77
C PRO A 78 5.70 -14.57 -4.76
N THR A 79 5.61 -15.91 -4.86
CA THR A 79 6.43 -16.73 -5.74
C THR A 79 6.02 -16.70 -7.21
N LEU A 80 4.87 -16.08 -7.55
CA LEU A 80 4.45 -15.88 -8.95
C LEU A 80 5.42 -14.94 -9.69
N PRO A 81 5.64 -15.10 -11.00
CA PRO A 81 6.63 -14.30 -11.74
C PRO A 81 6.44 -12.78 -11.61
N SER A 82 5.20 -12.29 -11.74
CA SER A 82 4.90 -10.86 -11.57
C SER A 82 5.14 -10.37 -10.14
N MET A 83 4.77 -11.17 -9.14
CA MET A 83 4.97 -10.86 -7.74
C MET A 83 6.44 -10.88 -7.34
N ARG A 84 7.25 -11.76 -7.94
CA ARG A 84 8.71 -11.78 -7.74
C ARG A 84 9.35 -10.47 -8.19
N MET A 85 8.95 -9.98 -9.36
CA MET A 85 9.40 -8.68 -9.88
C MET A 85 8.96 -7.55 -8.96
N LEU A 86 7.68 -7.54 -8.55
CA LEU A 86 7.14 -6.54 -7.63
C LEU A 86 7.89 -6.52 -6.30
N THR A 87 8.10 -7.68 -5.68
CA THR A 87 8.83 -7.84 -4.41
C THR A 87 10.26 -7.31 -4.52
N THR A 88 10.95 -7.68 -5.61
CA THR A 88 12.33 -7.24 -5.85
C THR A 88 12.39 -5.72 -6.03
N ARG A 89 11.44 -5.15 -6.77
CA ARG A 89 11.33 -3.70 -6.99
C ARG A 89 11.03 -2.97 -5.68
N ALA A 90 10.08 -3.47 -4.88
CA ALA A 90 9.71 -2.89 -3.60
C ALA A 90 10.92 -2.80 -2.67
N ILE A 91 11.69 -3.90 -2.50
CA ILE A 91 12.91 -3.91 -1.68
C ILE A 91 13.91 -2.84 -2.13
N LYS A 92 14.18 -2.72 -3.44
CA LYS A 92 15.10 -1.71 -3.98
C LYS A 92 14.67 -0.28 -3.67
N ILE A 93 13.37 -0.01 -3.76
CA ILE A 93 12.80 1.32 -3.47
C ILE A 93 12.94 1.61 -1.97
N ILE A 94 12.49 0.70 -1.11
CA ILE A 94 12.39 0.98 0.33
C ILE A 94 13.76 1.08 1.02
N GLU A 95 14.80 0.44 0.47
CA GLU A 95 16.19 0.59 0.94
C GLU A 95 16.74 2.00 0.73
N ARG A 96 16.05 2.85 -0.04
CA ARG A 96 16.43 4.23 -0.37
C ARG A 96 15.50 5.29 0.22
N LEU A 97 14.51 4.87 1.01
CA LEU A 97 13.57 5.77 1.67
C LEU A 97 14.05 6.07 3.09
N ASP A 98 13.92 7.34 3.51
CA ASP A 98 14.17 7.76 4.90
C ASP A 98 12.87 7.71 5.73
N ALA A 99 12.18 6.57 5.70
CA ALA A 99 10.87 6.40 6.31
C ALA A 99 10.63 4.98 6.81
N ILE A 100 9.80 4.84 7.84
CA ILE A 100 9.35 3.52 8.30
C ILE A 100 8.45 2.93 7.21
N THR A 101 8.84 1.78 6.67
CA THR A 101 8.04 1.10 5.66
C THR A 101 7.25 -0.05 6.27
N ILE A 102 5.96 -0.14 5.94
CA ILE A 102 5.09 -1.25 6.30
C ILE A 102 4.43 -1.84 5.05
N GLU A 103 4.31 -3.17 5.02
CA GLU A 103 3.54 -3.86 3.98
C GLU A 103 2.04 -3.80 4.32
N VAL A 104 1.22 -3.44 3.34
CA VAL A 104 -0.25 -3.39 3.46
C VAL A 104 -0.91 -4.14 2.32
N PHE A 105 -2.22 -4.40 2.46
CA PHE A 105 -3.02 -5.02 1.40
C PHE A 105 -4.34 -4.26 1.19
N PRO A 106 -4.39 -3.26 0.29
CA PRO A 106 -5.54 -2.37 0.08
C PRO A 106 -6.87 -3.10 -0.15
N THR A 107 -6.85 -4.20 -0.91
CA THR A 107 -8.07 -5.00 -1.14
C THR A 107 -8.60 -5.62 0.15
N ALA A 108 -7.73 -6.13 1.03
CA ALA A 108 -8.15 -6.59 2.35
C ALA A 108 -8.67 -5.42 3.18
N SER A 109 -7.97 -4.29 3.21
CA SER A 109 -8.41 -3.08 3.93
C SER A 109 -9.80 -2.64 3.52
N ALA A 110 -10.09 -2.54 2.22
CA ALA A 110 -11.41 -2.16 1.73
C ALA A 110 -12.51 -3.15 2.13
N LYS A 111 -12.21 -4.46 2.11
CA LYS A 111 -13.17 -5.50 2.52
C LYS A 111 -13.44 -5.46 4.01
N ILE A 112 -12.39 -5.29 4.81
CA ILE A 112 -12.46 -5.21 6.28
C ILE A 112 -13.24 -3.96 6.71
N LEU A 113 -13.00 -2.82 6.07
CA LEU A 113 -13.70 -1.57 6.34
C LEU A 113 -15.12 -1.51 5.77
N GLY A 114 -15.60 -2.58 5.11
CA GLY A 114 -16.97 -2.65 4.57
C GLY A 114 -17.24 -1.75 3.36
N ILE A 115 -16.20 -1.19 2.74
CA ILE A 115 -16.35 -0.24 1.62
C ILE A 115 -16.12 -0.89 0.24
N TYR A 116 -15.53 -2.08 0.19
CA TYR A 116 -15.16 -2.78 -1.04
C TYR A 116 -16.31 -2.83 -2.07
N ASP A 117 -15.96 -2.53 -3.32
CA ASP A 117 -16.78 -2.74 -4.50
C ASP A 117 -15.87 -3.19 -5.66
N LYS A 118 -16.44 -3.84 -6.68
CA LYS A 118 -15.69 -4.18 -7.89
C LYS A 118 -15.39 -2.94 -8.72
N ASP A 119 -16.27 -1.93 -8.67
CA ASP A 119 -16.04 -0.63 -9.29
C ASP A 119 -15.35 0.31 -8.31
N TYR A 120 -14.12 0.69 -8.64
CA TYR A 120 -13.31 1.58 -7.82
C TYR A 120 -13.97 2.96 -7.64
N ARG A 121 -14.80 3.40 -8.60
CA ARG A 121 -15.51 4.68 -8.52
C ARG A 121 -16.52 4.71 -7.37
N LYS A 122 -17.23 3.60 -7.16
CA LYS A 122 -18.16 3.47 -6.03
C LYS A 122 -17.43 3.47 -4.68
N MET A 123 -16.24 2.89 -4.62
CA MET A 123 -15.39 2.97 -3.43
C MET A 123 -14.93 4.42 -3.19
N ALA A 124 -14.53 5.12 -4.25
CA ALA A 124 -14.12 6.52 -4.18
C ALA A 124 -15.27 7.42 -3.68
N GLU A 125 -16.49 7.23 -4.17
CA GLU A 125 -17.70 7.92 -3.69
C GLU A 125 -17.94 7.70 -2.19
N LYS A 126 -17.89 6.45 -1.71
CA LYS A 126 -18.05 6.12 -0.28
C LYS A 126 -16.97 6.78 0.60
N LEU A 127 -15.77 6.93 0.05
CA LEU A 127 -14.63 7.55 0.74
C LEU A 127 -14.60 9.08 0.62
N ASN A 128 -15.42 9.64 -0.28
CA ASN A 128 -15.40 11.05 -0.67
C ASN A 128 -14.01 11.50 -1.17
N ILE A 129 -13.47 10.75 -2.13
CA ILE A 129 -12.19 11.05 -2.79
C ILE A 129 -12.32 10.99 -4.31
N GLU A 130 -11.38 11.62 -5.02
CA GLU A 130 -11.42 11.74 -6.49
C GLU A 130 -10.14 11.17 -7.14
N PRO A 131 -9.93 9.83 -7.12
CA PRO A 131 -8.82 9.20 -7.79
C PRO A 131 -9.03 9.17 -9.31
N SER A 132 -7.99 9.46 -10.07
CA SER A 132 -8.02 9.45 -11.54
C SER A 132 -8.09 8.04 -12.11
N ASN A 133 -7.60 7.04 -11.36
CA ASN A 133 -7.58 5.64 -11.75
C ASN A 133 -7.60 4.74 -10.51
N LYS A 134 -7.68 3.42 -10.75
CA LYS A 134 -7.72 2.43 -9.66
C LYS A 134 -6.46 2.45 -8.79
N HIS A 135 -5.28 2.69 -9.36
CA HIS A 135 -4.03 2.68 -8.62
C HIS A 135 -3.98 3.80 -7.58
N GLU A 136 -4.49 4.98 -7.92
CA GLU A 136 -4.62 6.09 -6.96
C GLU A 136 -5.60 5.76 -5.81
N LEU A 137 -6.69 5.04 -6.10
CA LEU A 137 -7.59 4.56 -5.05
C LEU A 137 -6.88 3.57 -4.11
N ASP A 138 -6.22 2.55 -4.69
CA ASP A 138 -5.52 1.53 -3.91
C ASP A 138 -4.37 2.15 -3.08
N ALA A 139 -3.70 3.17 -3.63
CA ALA A 139 -2.72 3.97 -2.89
C ALA A 139 -3.35 4.79 -1.75
N TYR A 140 -4.54 5.37 -1.93
CA TYR A 140 -5.26 6.02 -0.83
C TYR A 140 -5.60 5.03 0.28
N LEU A 141 -6.10 3.84 -0.07
CA LEU A 141 -6.40 2.78 0.90
C LEU A 141 -5.14 2.30 1.63
N ALA A 142 -4.01 2.21 0.94
CA ALA A 142 -2.71 1.94 1.55
C ALA A 142 -2.34 3.03 2.57
N ALA A 143 -2.41 4.30 2.18
CA ALA A 143 -2.12 5.44 3.06
C ALA A 143 -3.06 5.48 4.28
N TYR A 144 -4.34 5.20 4.06
CA TYR A 144 -5.33 5.14 5.13
C TYR A 144 -5.04 3.99 6.10
N THR A 145 -4.59 2.83 5.59
CA THR A 145 -4.13 1.72 6.45
C THR A 145 -2.91 2.15 7.27
N GLY A 146 -1.96 2.87 6.67
CA GLY A 146 -0.82 3.46 7.40
C GLY A 146 -1.26 4.47 8.47
N TYR A 147 -2.29 5.27 8.20
CA TYR A 147 -2.87 6.18 9.17
C TYR A 147 -3.49 5.43 10.36
N LEU A 148 -4.23 4.35 10.10
CA LEU A 148 -4.75 3.49 11.16
C LEU A 148 -3.64 2.82 11.96
N TYR A 149 -2.56 2.38 11.30
CA TYR A 149 -1.38 1.80 11.96
C TYR A 149 -0.75 2.79 12.95
N LYS A 150 -0.56 4.04 12.53
CA LYS A 150 -0.07 5.12 13.40
C LYS A 150 -0.98 5.38 14.62
N LYS A 151 -2.28 5.08 14.49
CA LYS A 151 -3.28 5.20 15.56
C LYS A 151 -3.43 3.95 16.42
N GLY A 152 -2.71 2.86 16.12
CA GLY A 152 -2.86 1.58 16.81
C GLY A 152 -4.16 0.84 16.49
N LEU A 153 -4.80 1.15 15.35
CA LEU A 153 -6.09 0.61 14.91
C LEU A 153 -5.94 -0.46 13.83
N THR A 154 -4.84 -1.21 13.88
CA THR A 154 -4.50 -2.27 12.93
C THR A 154 -4.11 -3.55 13.65
N ILE A 155 -4.08 -4.65 12.92
CA ILE A 155 -3.44 -5.89 13.34
C ILE A 155 -2.34 -6.26 12.36
N GLU A 156 -1.36 -7.02 12.85
CA GLU A 156 -0.30 -7.58 12.03
C GLU A 156 -0.61 -9.04 11.71
N VAL A 157 -0.55 -9.43 10.45
CA VAL A 157 -0.83 -10.80 10.01
C VAL A 157 0.46 -11.49 9.59
N GLY A 158 0.73 -12.65 10.19
CA GLY A 158 1.94 -13.46 9.96
C GLY A 158 2.95 -13.38 11.10
N ASN A 159 4.03 -14.15 10.99
CA ASN A 159 5.02 -14.31 12.07
C ASN A 159 6.24 -13.38 11.93
N LYS A 160 7.02 -13.55 10.85
CA LYS A 160 8.30 -12.85 10.66
C LYS A 160 8.14 -11.56 9.85
N GLU A 161 7.92 -11.67 8.54
CA GLU A 161 7.44 -10.55 7.74
C GLU A 161 5.91 -10.53 7.80
N LYS A 162 5.35 -9.39 8.19
CA LYS A 162 3.93 -9.24 8.51
C LYS A 162 3.25 -8.26 7.55
N ILE A 163 1.96 -8.47 7.34
CA ILE A 163 1.11 -7.58 6.55
C ILE A 163 0.18 -6.84 7.50
N ILE A 164 0.15 -5.52 7.41
CA ILE A 164 -0.67 -4.66 8.24
C ILE A 164 -2.05 -4.50 7.59
N ILE A 165 -3.10 -4.77 8.36
CA ILE A 165 -4.49 -4.60 7.94
C ILE A 165 -5.31 -3.90 9.04
N PRO A 166 -6.43 -3.22 8.71
CA PRO A 166 -7.30 -2.61 9.71
C PRO A 166 -7.82 -3.62 10.73
N LYS A 167 -7.98 -3.18 11.97
CA LYS A 167 -8.68 -3.93 13.02
C LYS A 167 -10.18 -3.63 12.94
N ILE A 168 -11.02 -4.67 13.04
CA ILE A 168 -12.45 -4.52 13.32
C ILE A 168 -12.61 -4.89 14.79
N ASP A 169 -13.32 -4.03 15.55
CA ASP A 169 -13.75 -4.34 16.91
C ASP A 169 -15.03 -5.19 16.90
#